data_AF-A0A9X3MM23-F1
#
_entry.id   AF-A0A9X3MM23-F1
#
_cell.length_a   1.000
_cell.length_b   1.000
_cell.length_c   1.000
_cell.angle_alpha   90.00
_cell.angle_beta   90.00
_cell.angle_gamma   90.00
#
_symmetry.space_group_name_H-M   'P 1'
#
loop_
_entity.id
_entity.type
_entity.pdbx_description
1 polymer ?
#
loop_
_entity_poly.entity_id
_entity_poly.type
_entity_poly.pdbx_seq_one_letter_code
_entity_poly.pdbx_strand_id
1 'polypeptide(L)'
;MNKIVVGLILSFVLVGCSNLGTTRAVNGNIVQNIEDPNDFGSIAYVDYYDVDTLRAIEKKKAELAFEEPDYSKIPVNGYLLAHVKTPTIESADTKWWKTVVVDEAGNVLAKKQGSASVASYETTNGITVWKNSMLVVLPEVQPPFNVYIVSDLLNKRWGYKVLGKN
;
A
#
# COMPACT_ATOMS: atom_id res chain seq x y z
N MET A 1 54.59 -22.26 -12.57
CA MET A 1 54.27 -21.83 -11.18
C MET A 1 53.14 -20.82 -11.23
N ASN A 2 51.97 -21.25 -10.75
CA ASN A 2 50.75 -20.47 -10.62
C ASN A 2 50.93 -19.27 -9.68
N LYS A 3 50.33 -18.13 -10.01
CA LYS A 3 49.74 -17.22 -9.01
C LYS A 3 48.44 -16.65 -9.57
N ILE A 4 47.34 -17.33 -9.26
CA ILE A 4 45.97 -16.83 -9.41
C ILE A 4 45.75 -15.84 -8.26
N VAL A 5 45.48 -14.57 -8.59
CA VAL A 5 45.04 -13.58 -7.61
C VAL A 5 43.53 -13.75 -7.46
N VAL A 6 43.12 -14.44 -6.40
CA VAL A 6 41.71 -14.56 -6.00
C VAL A 6 41.38 -13.32 -5.18
N GLY A 7 40.75 -12.32 -5.82
CA GLY A 7 40.08 -11.24 -5.12
C GLY A 7 38.69 -11.72 -4.70
N LEU A 8 38.52 -12.09 -3.44
CA LEU A 8 37.20 -12.36 -2.86
C LEU A 8 36.87 -11.25 -1.87
N ILE A 9 36.14 -10.24 -2.34
CA ILE A 9 35.46 -9.28 -1.48
C ILE A 9 34.25 -10.03 -0.92
N LEU A 10 34.35 -10.47 0.34
CA LEU A 10 33.26 -11.08 1.07
C LEU A 10 32.55 -10.00 1.88
N SER A 11 31.68 -9.23 1.24
CA SER A 11 30.70 -8.40 1.92
C SER A 11 29.57 -9.31 2.45
N PHE A 12 29.68 -9.73 3.70
CA PHE A 12 28.57 -10.25 4.48
C PHE A 12 27.57 -9.09 4.72
N VAL A 13 26.70 -8.84 3.76
CA VAL A 13 25.49 -8.07 4.03
C VAL A 13 24.55 -9.03 4.75
N LEU A 14 24.34 -8.78 6.04
CA LEU A 14 23.22 -9.33 6.79
C LEU A 14 21.94 -8.90 6.08
N VAL A 15 21.45 -9.74 5.16
CA VAL A 15 20.13 -9.55 4.53
C VAL A 15 19.10 -9.88 5.61
N GLY A 16 18.76 -8.88 6.43
CA GLY A 16 17.42 -8.87 7.00
C GLY A 16 16.45 -8.96 5.84
N CYS A 17 15.51 -9.91 5.87
CA CYS A 17 14.50 -10.11 4.84
C CYS A 17 13.61 -8.86 4.74
N SER A 18 14.10 -7.83 4.05
CA SER A 18 13.34 -6.64 3.72
C SER A 18 12.49 -6.93 2.50
N ASN A 19 11.23 -6.49 2.50
CA ASN A 19 10.38 -6.59 1.31
C ASN A 19 10.68 -5.48 0.30
N LEU A 20 11.78 -4.73 0.48
CA LEU A 20 12.18 -3.66 -0.41
C LEU A 20 12.38 -4.18 -1.85
N GLY A 21 11.84 -3.44 -2.82
CA GLY A 21 11.91 -3.78 -4.23
C GLY A 21 10.88 -4.82 -4.70
N THR A 22 10.16 -5.49 -3.80
CA THR A 22 9.11 -6.46 -4.16
C THR A 22 7.97 -5.77 -4.91
N THR A 23 7.42 -6.45 -5.91
CA THR A 23 6.28 -5.99 -6.71
C THR A 23 5.05 -6.85 -6.44
N ARG A 24 3.88 -6.21 -6.47
CA ARG A 24 2.58 -6.88 -6.33
C ARG A 24 1.67 -6.44 -7.47
N ALA A 25 1.02 -7.40 -8.10
CA ALA A 25 -0.07 -7.13 -9.01
C ALA A 25 -1.34 -6.87 -8.19
N VAL A 26 -1.94 -5.70 -8.37
CA VAL A 26 -3.14 -5.25 -7.68
C VAL A 26 -4.14 -4.77 -8.72
N ASN A 27 -5.19 -5.56 -8.96
CA ASN A 27 -6.24 -5.25 -9.95
C ASN A 27 -5.69 -4.92 -11.35
N GLY A 28 -4.68 -5.66 -11.81
CA GLY A 28 -4.03 -5.42 -13.10
C GLY A 28 -2.99 -4.30 -13.10
N ASN A 29 -2.87 -3.54 -12.01
CA ASN A 29 -1.81 -2.57 -11.80
C ASN A 29 -0.62 -3.19 -11.06
N ILE A 30 0.55 -2.55 -11.14
CA ILE A 30 1.74 -2.92 -10.37
C ILE A 30 2.00 -1.90 -9.27
N VAL A 31 2.23 -2.40 -8.07
CA VAL A 31 2.71 -1.62 -6.93
C VAL A 31 4.03 -2.23 -6.43
N GLN A 32 5.06 -1.41 -6.36
CA GLN A 32 6.38 -1.78 -5.86
C GLN A 32 6.61 -1.23 -4.45
N ASN A 33 7.15 -2.05 -3.55
CA ASN A 33 7.62 -1.57 -2.25
C ASN A 33 8.95 -0.81 -2.41
N ILE A 34 9.00 0.45 -2.00
CA ILE A 34 10.18 1.32 -2.09
C ILE A 34 10.70 1.77 -0.72
N GLU A 35 9.98 1.45 0.36
CA GLU A 35 10.42 1.72 1.73
C GLU A 35 9.74 0.75 2.71
N ASP A 36 10.55 -0.03 3.43
CA ASP A 36 10.11 -0.98 4.44
C ASP A 36 10.84 -0.64 5.77
N PRO A 37 10.12 -0.33 6.86
CA PRO A 37 10.74 -0.04 8.15
C PRO A 37 11.27 -1.29 8.87
N ASN A 38 11.23 -2.47 8.23
CA ASN A 38 11.61 -3.78 8.79
C ASN A 38 10.85 -4.08 10.09
N ASP A 39 9.57 -3.74 10.13
CA ASP A 39 8.66 -4.05 11.24
C ASP A 39 7.92 -5.36 10.98
N PHE A 40 8.25 -6.39 11.76
CA PHE A 40 7.58 -7.70 11.66
C PHE A 40 6.24 -7.76 12.42
N GLY A 41 5.97 -6.80 13.30
CA GLY A 41 4.73 -6.74 14.07
C GLY A 41 3.62 -5.92 13.40
N SER A 42 4.01 -4.91 12.63
CA SER A 42 3.06 -4.03 11.93
C SER A 42 3.36 -3.96 10.44
N ILE A 43 2.32 -4.06 9.62
CA ILE A 43 2.43 -4.02 8.16
C ILE A 43 1.45 -2.97 7.67
N ALA A 44 1.91 -2.06 6.81
CA ALA A 44 1.03 -1.17 6.07
C ALA A 44 1.32 -1.27 4.58
N TYR A 45 0.28 -1.36 3.75
CA TYR A 45 0.41 -1.47 2.31
C TYR A 45 -0.73 -0.80 1.57
N VAL A 46 -0.52 -0.46 0.30
CA VAL A 46 -1.56 0.14 -0.55
C VAL A 46 -2.02 -0.82 -1.63
N ASP A 47 -3.30 -0.71 -1.94
CA ASP A 47 -3.91 -1.26 -3.14
C ASP A 47 -4.42 -0.11 -4.02
N TYR A 48 -4.08 -0.13 -5.31
CA TYR A 48 -4.46 0.90 -6.29
C TYR A 48 -5.61 0.45 -7.19
N TYR A 49 -6.56 1.36 -7.40
CA TYR A 49 -7.72 1.16 -8.26
C TYR A 49 -7.83 2.35 -9.23
N ASP A 50 -7.43 2.13 -10.48
CA ASP A 50 -7.69 3.07 -11.57
C ASP A 50 -9.20 3.12 -11.93
N VAL A 51 -9.60 4.17 -12.64
CA VAL A 51 -11.00 4.41 -13.00
C VAL A 51 -11.60 3.27 -13.80
N ASP A 52 -10.86 2.68 -14.74
CA ASP A 52 -11.38 1.59 -15.58
C ASP A 52 -11.60 0.33 -14.75
N THR A 53 -10.70 0.06 -13.81
CA THR A 53 -10.86 -1.01 -12.82
C THR A 53 -12.13 -0.80 -11.99
N LEU A 54 -12.37 0.41 -11.50
CA LEU A 54 -13.59 0.72 -10.73
C LEU A 54 -14.86 0.58 -11.55
N ARG A 55 -14.85 1.03 -12.82
CA ARG A 55 -15.98 0.84 -13.74
C ARG A 55 -16.25 -0.63 -14.01
N ALA A 56 -15.20 -1.44 -14.19
CA ALA A 56 -15.35 -2.88 -14.38
C ALA A 56 -15.95 -3.57 -13.14
N ILE A 57 -15.55 -3.15 -11.94
CA ILE A 57 -16.12 -3.64 -10.68
C ILE A 57 -17.60 -3.28 -10.57
N GLU A 58 -17.97 -2.03 -10.84
CA GLU A 58 -19.37 -1.60 -10.76
C GLU A 58 -20.24 -2.29 -11.81
N LYS A 59 -19.73 -2.42 -13.05
CA LYS A 59 -20.42 -3.18 -14.11
C LYS A 59 -20.73 -4.61 -13.67
N LYS A 60 -19.72 -5.32 -13.14
CA LYS A 60 -19.89 -6.70 -12.66
C LYS A 60 -20.85 -6.77 -11.47
N LYS A 61 -20.82 -5.79 -10.57
CA LYS A 61 -21.75 -5.72 -9.43
C LYS A 61 -23.19 -5.53 -9.91
N ALA A 62 -23.43 -4.63 -10.85
CA ALA A 62 -24.75 -4.38 -11.41
C ALA A 62 -25.28 -5.60 -12.18
N GLU A 63 -24.45 -6.26 -12.98
CA GLU A 63 -24.79 -7.52 -13.66
C GLU A 63 -25.23 -8.61 -12.67
N LEU A 64 -24.53 -8.77 -11.55
CA LEU A 64 -24.90 -9.74 -10.50
C LEU A 64 -26.19 -9.37 -9.77
N ALA A 65 -26.52 -8.07 -9.68
CA ALA A 65 -27.73 -7.57 -9.06
C ALA A 65 -28.93 -7.50 -10.03
N PHE A 66 -28.72 -7.79 -11.33
CA PHE A 66 -29.70 -7.54 -12.39
C PHE A 66 -30.14 -6.06 -12.48
N GLU A 67 -29.20 -5.15 -12.27
CA GLU A 67 -29.39 -3.69 -12.30
C GLU A 67 -28.54 -3.04 -13.40
N GLU A 68 -28.84 -1.78 -13.71
CA GLU A 68 -27.97 -0.93 -14.54
C GLU A 68 -26.80 -0.37 -13.71
N PRO A 69 -25.57 -0.30 -14.25
CA PRO A 69 -24.43 0.19 -13.50
C PRO A 69 -24.50 1.70 -13.21
N ASP A 70 -24.28 2.07 -11.95
CA ASP A 70 -24.21 3.48 -11.51
C ASP A 70 -22.75 3.94 -11.33
N TYR A 71 -22.24 4.65 -12.32
CA TYR A 71 -20.88 5.19 -12.27
C TYR A 71 -20.75 6.55 -11.56
N SER A 72 -21.84 7.14 -11.07
CA SER A 72 -21.84 8.51 -10.51
C SER A 72 -20.97 8.67 -9.27
N LYS A 73 -20.74 7.56 -8.54
CA LYS A 73 -19.94 7.53 -7.30
C LYS A 73 -18.47 7.18 -7.53
N ILE A 74 -18.06 6.89 -8.76
CA ILE A 74 -16.67 6.54 -9.07
C ILE A 74 -15.81 7.80 -9.03
N PRO A 75 -14.73 7.83 -8.23
CA PRO A 75 -13.81 8.95 -8.23
C PRO A 75 -13.14 9.14 -9.60
N VAL A 76 -13.07 10.40 -10.04
CA VAL A 76 -12.59 10.77 -11.40
C VAL A 76 -11.18 10.29 -11.70
N ASN A 77 -10.31 10.18 -10.69
CA ASN A 77 -8.92 9.74 -10.83
C ASN A 77 -8.65 8.39 -10.14
N GLY A 78 -9.69 7.66 -9.75
CA GLY A 78 -9.56 6.44 -8.94
C GLY A 78 -9.21 6.72 -7.48
N TYR A 79 -8.81 5.67 -6.77
CA TYR A 79 -8.45 5.76 -5.35
C TYR A 79 -7.34 4.76 -4.96
N LEU A 80 -6.78 4.99 -3.78
CA LEU A 80 -5.97 4.03 -3.05
C LEU A 80 -6.72 3.52 -1.81
N LEU A 81 -6.58 2.24 -1.50
CA LEU A 81 -6.87 1.71 -0.17
C LEU A 81 -5.55 1.50 0.56
N ALA A 82 -5.32 2.29 1.61
CA ALA A 82 -4.21 2.10 2.52
C ALA A 82 -4.64 1.13 3.62
N HIS A 83 -4.09 -0.07 3.61
CA HIS A 83 -4.34 -1.10 4.60
C HIS A 83 -3.29 -1.06 5.70
N VAL A 84 -3.73 -1.26 6.94
CA VAL A 84 -2.86 -1.38 8.10
C VAL A 84 -3.19 -2.66 8.85
N LYS A 85 -2.17 -3.37 9.32
CA LYS A 85 -2.27 -4.58 10.12
C LYS A 85 -1.30 -4.46 11.29
N THR A 86 -1.80 -4.61 12.51
CA THR A 86 -0.99 -4.41 13.72
C THR A 86 -1.38 -5.38 14.84
N PRO A 87 -0.57 -5.52 15.91
CA PRO A 87 -0.84 -6.45 16.99
C PRO A 87 -1.94 -5.99 17.96
N THR A 88 -2.27 -4.69 18.00
CA THR A 88 -3.23 -4.13 18.96
C THR A 88 -4.33 -3.34 18.27
N ILE A 89 -5.54 -3.35 18.85
CA ILE A 89 -6.67 -2.57 18.35
C ILE A 89 -6.35 -1.07 18.27
N GLU A 90 -5.63 -0.54 19.26
CA GLU A 90 -5.25 0.87 19.30
C GLU A 90 -4.31 1.24 18.14
N SER A 91 -3.32 0.40 17.85
CA SER A 91 -2.38 0.66 16.75
C SER A 91 -3.03 0.47 15.38
N ALA A 92 -4.13 -0.27 15.28
CA ALA A 92 -4.93 -0.39 14.06
C ALA A 92 -5.92 0.77 13.87
N ASP A 93 -6.13 1.64 14.86
CA ASP A 93 -7.01 2.80 14.74
C ASP A 93 -6.41 3.81 13.75
N THR A 94 -7.13 4.08 12.65
CA THR A 94 -6.67 4.94 11.55
C THR A 94 -6.40 6.37 11.95
N LYS A 95 -6.86 6.85 13.12
CA LYS A 95 -6.50 8.18 13.62
C LYS A 95 -4.99 8.39 13.74
N TRP A 96 -4.22 7.32 13.95
CA TRP A 96 -2.77 7.34 14.07
C TRP A 96 -2.03 7.25 12.73
N TRP A 97 -2.77 7.13 11.63
CA TRP A 97 -2.22 6.84 10.32
C TRP A 97 -2.53 7.96 9.33
N LYS A 98 -1.57 8.23 8.46
CA LYS A 98 -1.74 9.14 7.33
C LYS A 98 -1.19 8.54 6.06
N THR A 99 -1.83 8.89 4.96
CA THR A 99 -1.37 8.55 3.61
C THR A 99 -0.95 9.82 2.89
N VAL A 100 0.20 9.78 2.22
CA VAL A 100 0.77 10.88 1.46
C VAL A 100 1.03 10.39 0.04
N VAL A 101 0.46 11.07 -0.95
CA VAL A 101 0.68 10.82 -2.38
C VAL A 101 1.66 11.87 -2.89
N VAL A 102 2.69 11.41 -3.58
CA VAL A 102 3.83 12.22 -4.04
C VAL A 102 4.08 11.92 -5.51
N ASP A 103 4.33 12.94 -6.33
CA ASP A 103 4.76 12.73 -7.71
C ASP A 103 6.20 12.17 -7.80
N GLU A 104 6.69 11.91 -9.02
CA GLU A 104 8.06 11.42 -9.21
C GLU A 104 9.13 12.47 -8.88
N ALA A 105 8.78 13.76 -8.88
CA ALA A 105 9.68 14.85 -8.52
C ALA A 105 9.80 15.06 -6.99
N GLY A 106 8.97 14.39 -6.19
CA GLY A 106 8.94 14.52 -4.73
C GLY A 106 7.94 15.55 -4.22
N ASN A 107 7.11 16.15 -5.07
CA ASN A 107 6.07 17.08 -4.64
C ASN A 107 4.87 16.33 -4.08
N VAL A 108 4.36 16.81 -2.94
CA VAL A 108 3.17 16.21 -2.34
C VAL A 108 1.92 16.65 -3.10
N LEU A 109 1.24 15.69 -3.70
CA LEU A 109 -0.01 15.91 -4.43
C LEU A 109 -1.25 15.82 -3.53
N ALA A 110 -1.23 14.90 -2.56
CA ALA A 110 -2.32 14.75 -1.61
C ALA A 110 -1.83 14.24 -0.25
N LYS A 111 -2.54 14.62 0.81
CA LYS A 111 -2.37 14.09 2.17
C LYS A 111 -3.74 13.74 2.74
N LYS A 112 -3.86 12.57 3.36
CA LYS A 112 -5.06 12.14 4.06
C LYS A 112 -4.71 11.61 5.44
N GLN A 113 -5.14 12.32 6.48
CA GLN A 113 -5.16 11.80 7.85
C GLN A 113 -6.36 10.86 7.99
N GLY A 114 -6.16 9.70 8.61
CA GLY A 114 -7.26 8.83 9.01
C GLY A 114 -8.05 9.42 10.18
N SER A 115 -9.30 9.03 10.30
CA SER A 115 -10.14 9.37 11.46
C SER A 115 -10.18 8.20 12.43
N ALA A 116 -10.69 8.43 13.65
CA ALA A 116 -10.99 7.33 14.56
C ALA A 116 -11.94 6.32 13.88
N SER A 117 -11.59 5.04 13.88
CA SER A 117 -12.44 4.00 13.31
C SER A 117 -12.24 2.65 14.00
N VAL A 118 -13.27 1.81 13.93
CA VAL A 118 -13.25 0.49 14.56
C VAL A 118 -12.48 -0.47 13.66
N ALA A 119 -11.34 -0.96 14.16
CA ALA A 119 -10.57 -1.99 13.48
C ALA A 119 -11.30 -3.33 13.50
N SER A 120 -11.18 -4.07 12.40
CA SER A 120 -11.52 -5.49 12.34
C SER A 120 -10.33 -6.32 12.85
N TYR A 121 -10.53 -7.62 13.06
CA TYR A 121 -9.45 -8.52 13.46
C TYR A 121 -9.59 -9.89 12.80
N GLU A 122 -8.49 -10.61 12.74
CA GLU A 122 -8.45 -12.03 12.41
C GLU A 122 -7.58 -12.74 13.45
N THR A 123 -8.02 -13.91 13.92
CA THR A 123 -7.25 -14.77 14.81
C THR A 123 -6.89 -16.06 14.11
N THR A 124 -5.59 -16.30 13.93
CA THR A 124 -5.06 -17.50 13.26
C THR A 124 -4.02 -18.14 14.16
N ASN A 125 -4.17 -19.43 14.45
CA ASN A 125 -3.27 -20.18 15.36
C ASN A 125 -3.06 -19.49 16.73
N GLY A 126 -4.11 -18.87 17.28
CA GLY A 126 -4.05 -18.16 18.56
C GLY A 126 -3.42 -16.76 18.50
N ILE A 127 -2.95 -16.32 17.33
CA ILE A 127 -2.41 -14.97 17.12
C ILE A 127 -3.50 -14.08 16.54
N THR A 128 -3.81 -12.99 17.23
CA THR A 128 -4.78 -11.99 16.76
C THR A 128 -4.07 -10.83 16.09
N VAL A 129 -4.49 -10.50 14.88
CA VAL A 129 -4.02 -9.35 14.12
C VAL A 129 -5.19 -8.41 13.87
N TRP A 130 -5.03 -7.16 14.27
CA TRP A 130 -5.99 -6.09 14.06
C TRP A 130 -5.73 -5.42 12.71
N LYS A 131 -6.80 -5.06 12.00
CA LYS A 131 -6.75 -4.60 10.63
C LYS A 131 -7.68 -3.44 10.41
N ASN A 132 -7.21 -2.47 9.64
CA ASN A 132 -8.03 -1.34 9.24
C ASN A 132 -7.63 -0.84 7.85
N SER A 133 -8.43 0.04 7.27
CA SER A 133 -8.18 0.58 5.94
C SER A 133 -8.68 2.00 5.79
N MET A 134 -7.94 2.80 5.03
CA MET A 134 -8.30 4.18 4.70
C MET A 134 -8.44 4.32 3.19
N LEU A 135 -9.58 4.86 2.76
CA LEU A 135 -9.80 5.22 1.36
C LEU A 135 -9.22 6.62 1.10
N VAL A 136 -8.39 6.70 0.05
CA VAL A 136 -7.76 7.94 -0.38
C VAL A 136 -8.12 8.18 -1.84
N VAL A 137 -9.07 9.09 -2.08
CA VAL A 137 -9.39 9.57 -3.44
C VAL A 137 -8.17 10.28 -4.01
N LEU A 138 -7.80 9.92 -5.24
CA LEU A 138 -6.62 10.48 -5.87
C LEU A 138 -6.87 11.88 -6.45
N PRO A 139 -5.89 12.80 -6.34
CA PRO A 139 -5.90 14.03 -7.12
C PRO A 139 -5.69 13.70 -8.60
N GLU A 140 -5.64 14.71 -9.46
CA GLU A 140 -5.24 14.51 -10.85
C GLU A 140 -3.77 14.05 -10.90
N VAL A 141 -3.59 12.74 -11.07
CA VAL A 141 -2.28 12.08 -11.14
C VAL A 141 -2.40 10.81 -11.96
N GLN A 142 -1.38 10.51 -12.75
CA GLN A 142 -1.25 9.23 -13.45
C GLN A 142 0.00 8.51 -12.95
N PRO A 143 -0.01 7.16 -12.89
CA PRO A 143 1.21 6.40 -12.65
C PRO A 143 2.33 6.75 -13.67
N PRO A 144 3.60 6.81 -13.24
CA PRO A 144 4.07 6.43 -11.91
C PRO A 144 3.91 7.54 -10.86
N PHE A 145 3.63 7.14 -9.62
CA PHE A 145 3.69 8.04 -8.46
C PHE A 145 4.02 7.25 -7.18
N ASN A 146 4.44 7.97 -6.14
CA ASN A 146 4.81 7.38 -4.86
C ASN A 146 3.70 7.59 -3.82
N VAL A 147 3.56 6.63 -2.92
CA VAL A 147 2.62 6.68 -1.80
C VAL A 147 3.34 6.27 -0.53
N TYR A 148 3.19 7.06 0.52
CA TYR A 148 3.70 6.76 1.84
C TYR A 148 2.55 6.59 2.82
N ILE A 149 2.58 5.49 3.58
CA ILE A 149 1.74 5.30 4.76
C ILE A 149 2.61 5.54 5.98
N VAL A 150 2.21 6.49 6.83
CA VAL A 150 2.96 6.88 8.03
C VAL A 150 2.10 6.62 9.25
N SER A 151 2.68 6.01 10.28
CA SER A 151 2.09 5.88 11.60
C SER A 151 2.77 6.83 12.58
N ASP A 152 2.00 7.75 13.15
CA ASP A 152 2.51 8.67 14.17
C ASP A 152 2.69 7.94 15.52
N LEU A 153 1.83 6.95 15.82
CA LEU A 153 1.93 6.13 17.04
C LEU A 153 3.17 5.23 17.03
N LEU A 154 3.45 4.57 15.90
CA LEU A 154 4.59 3.66 15.77
C LEU A 154 5.89 4.40 15.40
N ASN A 155 5.80 5.67 15.00
CA ASN A 155 6.89 6.46 14.43
C ASN A 155 7.57 5.74 13.25
N LYS A 156 6.76 5.24 12.31
CA LYS A 156 7.21 4.42 11.18
C LYS A 156 6.54 4.83 9.87
N ARG A 157 7.18 4.51 8.76
CA ARG A 157 6.71 4.78 7.41
C ARG A 157 6.93 3.58 6.49
N TRP A 158 5.95 3.32 5.64
CA TRP A 158 6.00 2.36 4.54
C TRP A 158 5.82 3.13 3.24
N GLY A 159 6.57 2.76 2.19
CA GLY A 159 6.58 3.47 0.92
C GLY A 159 6.34 2.54 -0.25
N TYR A 160 5.53 3.01 -1.19
CA TYR A 160 5.13 2.26 -2.37
C TYR A 160 5.20 3.11 -3.63
N LYS A 161 5.73 2.58 -4.72
CA LYS A 161 5.63 3.17 -6.06
C LYS A 161 4.51 2.48 -6.84
N VAL A 162 3.49 3.24 -7.23
CA VAL A 162 2.43 2.77 -8.13
C VAL A 162 2.94 2.95 -9.55
N LEU A 163 2.98 1.87 -10.32
CA LEU A 163 3.50 1.86 -11.69
C LEU A 163 2.40 1.83 -12.77
N GLY A 164 1.15 1.54 -12.38
CA GLY A 164 0.03 1.40 -13.32
C GLY A 164 -0.06 0.02 -13.95
N LYS A 165 -0.84 -0.12 -15.03
CA LYS A 165 -1.00 -1.37 -15.79
C LYS A 165 0.25 -1.64 -16.64
N ASN A 166 0.56 -2.92 -16.85
CA ASN A 166 1.51 -3.36 -17.88
C ASN A 166 0.98 -3.10 -19.28
#